data_AF-A0A961GLR6-F1
#
_entry.id   AF-A0A961GLR6-F1
#
_cell.length_a   1.000
_cell.length_b   1.000
_cell.length_c   1.000
_cell.angle_alpha   90.00
_cell.angle_beta   90.00
_cell.angle_gamma   90.00
#
_symmetry.space_group_name_H-M   'P 1'
#
loop_
_entity.id
_entity.type
_entity.pdbx_description
1 polymer ?
#
loop_
_entity_poly.entity_id
_entity_poly.type
_entity_poly.pdbx_seq_one_letter_code
_entity_poly.pdbx_strand_id
1 'polypeptide(L)'
;DWPLPRFSWVNFSLTDAAFHEGGPYSEIAAASVADTDARLGALLDAVERAGVLDRTAFFVTADHGMEQSDRSCTGNWAEALDATGVPYRDEGYSFIYVDP
;
A
#
# COMPACT_ATOMS: atom_id res chain seq x y z
N ASP A 1 22.14 22.72 -16.55
CA ASP A 1 22.28 22.09 -15.23
C ASP A 1 21.22 22.59 -14.28
N TRP A 2 20.41 21.66 -13.76
CA TRP A 2 19.46 21.95 -12.70
C TRP A 2 20.08 21.56 -11.36
N PRO A 3 19.82 22.31 -10.28
CA PRO A 3 20.29 21.92 -8.95
C PRO A 3 19.66 20.59 -8.52
N LEU A 4 20.40 19.81 -7.72
CA LEU A 4 19.84 18.61 -7.10
C LEU A 4 18.67 18.96 -6.16
N PRO A 5 17.62 18.12 -6.09
CA PRO A 5 16.52 18.34 -5.17
C PRO A 5 17.00 18.23 -3.72
N ARG A 6 16.41 19.05 -2.82
CA ARG A 6 16.65 18.94 -1.37
C ARG A 6 15.81 17.87 -0.70
N PHE A 7 14.71 17.47 -1.34
CA PHE A 7 13.76 16.48 -0.88
C PHE A 7 13.17 15.76 -2.08
N SER A 8 13.05 14.44 -1.97
CA SER A 8 12.43 13.59 -2.98
C SER A 8 11.51 12.60 -2.26
N TRP A 9 10.41 12.26 -2.92
CA TRP A 9 9.44 11.27 -2.45
C TRP A 9 9.27 10.21 -3.51
N VAL A 10 9.35 8.94 -3.11
CA VAL A 10 9.16 7.77 -3.98
C VAL A 10 8.20 6.83 -3.27
N ASN A 11 7.21 6.33 -4.00
CA ASN A 11 6.22 5.37 -3.51
C ASN A 11 6.23 4.13 -4.40
N PHE A 12 6.11 2.95 -3.77
CA PHE A 12 5.95 1.67 -4.44
C PHE A 12 4.62 1.06 -3.99
N SER A 13 3.76 0.71 -4.94
CA SER A 13 2.45 0.09 -4.68
C SER A 13 2.46 -1.43 -4.81
N LEU A 14 3.60 -2.03 -5.20
CA LEU A 14 3.66 -3.42 -5.63
C LEU A 14 3.38 -4.41 -4.50
N THR A 15 3.93 -4.17 -3.31
CA THR A 15 3.72 -5.06 -2.15
C THR A 15 2.26 -5.08 -1.73
N ASP A 16 1.59 -3.93 -1.69
CA ASP A 16 0.15 -3.85 -1.39
C ASP A 16 -0.68 -4.65 -2.41
N ALA A 17 -0.49 -4.39 -3.70
CA ALA A 17 -1.23 -5.08 -4.76
C ALA A 17 -1.02 -6.61 -4.75
N ALA A 18 0.23 -7.06 -4.60
CA ALA A 18 0.54 -8.48 -4.55
C ALA A 18 0.00 -9.17 -3.29
N PHE A 19 -0.01 -8.47 -2.16
CA PHE A 19 -0.53 -9.00 -0.91
C PHE A 19 -2.06 -9.05 -0.92
N HIS A 20 -2.72 -8.11 -1.60
CA HIS A 20 -4.16 -8.18 -1.89
C HIS A 20 -4.50 -9.35 -2.81
N GLU A 21 -3.71 -9.60 -3.84
CA GLU A 21 -3.94 -10.67 -4.81
C GLU A 21 -3.72 -12.07 -4.18
N GLY A 22 -2.59 -12.27 -3.50
CA GLY A 22 -2.18 -13.60 -3.03
C GLY A 22 -2.39 -13.86 -1.53
N GLY A 23 -2.58 -12.82 -0.73
CA GLY A 23 -2.42 -12.88 0.73
C GLY A 23 -0.96 -12.74 1.16
N PRO A 24 -0.70 -12.30 2.41
CA PRO A 24 0.65 -11.94 2.90
C PRO A 24 1.65 -13.10 2.96
N TYR A 25 1.19 -14.35 2.92
CA TYR A 25 2.03 -15.55 3.01
C TYR A 25 2.20 -16.28 1.67
N SER A 26 1.78 -15.67 0.56
CA SER A 26 1.85 -16.26 -0.77
C SER A 26 3.21 -16.10 -1.44
N GLU A 27 3.46 -16.93 -2.47
CA GLU A 27 4.66 -16.80 -3.31
C GLU A 27 4.72 -15.46 -4.05
N ILE A 28 3.58 -14.93 -4.51
CA ILE A 28 3.52 -13.62 -5.17
C ILE A 28 3.83 -12.48 -4.18
N ALA A 29 3.38 -12.59 -2.92
CA ALA A 29 3.75 -11.66 -1.87
C ALA A 29 5.27 -11.67 -1.63
N ALA A 30 5.87 -12.85 -1.42
CA ALA A 30 7.32 -12.97 -1.25
C ALA A 30 8.10 -12.40 -2.45
N ALA A 31 7.67 -12.69 -3.68
CA ALA A 31 8.28 -12.17 -4.89
C ALA A 31 8.18 -10.64 -4.99
N SER A 32 7.04 -10.06 -4.58
CA SER A 32 6.84 -8.60 -4.61
C SER A 32 7.77 -7.84 -3.66
N VAL A 33 8.12 -8.44 -2.52
CA VAL A 33 9.09 -7.87 -1.57
C VAL A 33 10.48 -7.86 -2.21
N ALA A 34 10.91 -8.97 -2.80
CA ALA A 34 12.20 -9.07 -3.48
C ALA A 34 12.31 -8.09 -4.67
N ASP A 35 11.25 -7.95 -5.45
CA ASP A 35 11.22 -6.99 -6.56
C ASP A 35 11.25 -5.53 -6.07
N THR A 36 10.55 -5.22 -4.98
CA THR A 36 10.58 -3.88 -4.38
C THR A 36 11.95 -3.55 -3.77
N ASP A 37 12.62 -4.52 -3.15
CA ASP A 37 14.00 -4.38 -2.66
C ASP A 37 14.98 -4.07 -3.80
N ALA A 38 14.87 -4.77 -4.93
CA ALA A 38 15.69 -4.48 -6.11
C ALA A 38 15.48 -3.05 -6.64
N ARG A 39 14.23 -2.53 -6.58
CA ARG A 39 13.91 -1.14 -6.96
C ARG A 39 14.49 -0.12 -5.98
N LEU A 40 14.56 -0.44 -4.68
CA LEU A 40 15.27 0.38 -3.70
C LEU A 40 16.77 0.45 -4.03
N GLY A 41 17.37 -0.67 -4.44
CA GLY A 41 18.76 -0.70 -4.93
C GLY A 41 18.99 0.27 -6.09
N ALA A 42 18.11 0.27 -7.11
CA ALA A 42 18.21 1.19 -8.23
C ALA A 42 18.12 2.68 -7.82
N LEU A 43 17.36 3.00 -6.78
CA LEU A 43 17.28 4.34 -6.19
C LEU A 43 18.61 4.71 -5.52
N LEU A 44 19.15 3.83 -4.68
CA LEU A 44 20.44 4.05 -4.02
C LEU A 44 21.56 4.27 -5.03
N ASP A 45 21.63 3.45 -6.09
CA ASP A 45 22.60 3.62 -7.17
C ASP A 45 22.46 4.97 -7.88
N ALA A 46 21.24 5.48 -8.04
CA ALA A 46 21.01 6.79 -8.65
C ALA A 46 21.53 7.93 -7.75
N VAL A 47 21.37 7.83 -6.43
CA VAL A 47 21.90 8.80 -5.47
C VAL A 47 23.43 8.72 -5.39
N GLU A 48 23.99 7.52 -5.46
CA GLU A 48 25.44 7.31 -5.51
C GLU A 48 26.06 7.94 -6.76
N ARG A 49 25.49 7.69 -7.95
CA ARG A 49 25.94 8.32 -9.21
C ARG A 49 25.84 9.84 -9.18
N ALA A 50 24.93 10.40 -8.40
CA ALA A 50 24.81 11.83 -8.21
C ALA A 50 25.87 12.41 -7.24
N GLY A 51 26.70 11.57 -6.60
CA GLY A 51 27.81 11.99 -5.74
C GLY A 51 27.37 12.56 -4.39
N VAL A 52 26.16 12.24 -3.94
CA VAL A 52 25.57 12.80 -2.71
C VAL A 52 25.12 11.75 -1.70
N LEU A 53 25.48 10.47 -1.89
CA LEU A 53 25.07 9.36 -1.02
C LEU A 53 25.42 9.62 0.45
N ASP A 54 26.67 9.98 0.75
CA ASP A 54 27.18 10.20 2.11
C ASP A 54 26.53 11.38 2.86
N ARG A 55 25.77 12.23 2.15
CA ARG A 55 25.07 13.40 2.69
C ARG A 55 23.56 13.35 2.46
N THR A 56 23.03 12.19 2.08
CA THR A 56 21.59 11.98 1.87
C THR A 56 21.04 11.12 2.98
N ALA A 57 19.99 11.59 3.66
CA ALA A 57 19.24 10.79 4.62
C ALA A 57 18.10 10.06 3.89
N PHE A 58 17.94 8.76 4.19
CA PHE A 58 16.86 7.94 3.66
C PHE A 58 15.90 7.58 4.77
N PHE A 59 14.61 7.75 4.52
CA PHE A 59 13.54 7.31 5.39
C PHE A 59 12.72 6.29 4.61
N VAL A 60 12.76 5.03 5.05
CA VAL A 60 11.98 3.94 4.46
C VAL A 60 10.85 3.62 5.43
N THR A 61 9.61 3.77 4.97
CA THR A 61 8.41 3.53 5.77
C THR A 61 7.31 2.96 4.89
N ALA A 62 6.32 2.36 5.53
CA ALA A 62 5.03 2.05 4.95
C ALA A 62 3.94 2.81 5.70
N ASP A 63 2.78 2.93 5.09
CA ASP A 63 1.54 3.42 5.69
C ASP A 63 0.84 2.33 6.52
N HIS A 64 0.88 1.08 6.07
CA HIS A 64 0.33 -0.07 6.79
C HIS A 64 1.00 -1.42 6.42
N GLY A 65 0.56 -2.49 7.08
CA GLY A 65 0.90 -3.88 6.74
C GLY A 65 -0.27 -4.59 6.03
N MET A 66 -0.28 -5.92 6.09
CA MET A 66 -1.39 -6.76 5.62
C MET A 66 -1.59 -7.95 6.55
N GLU A 67 -2.84 -8.39 6.67
CA GLU A 67 -3.22 -9.59 7.44
C GLU A 67 -3.92 -10.60 6.53
N GLN A 68 -3.77 -11.89 6.84
CA GLN A 68 -4.44 -12.95 6.11
C GLN A 68 -5.95 -12.88 6.35
N SER A 69 -6.72 -12.70 5.28
CA SER A 69 -8.18 -12.74 5.37
C SER A 69 -8.68 -14.19 5.53
N ASP A 70 -9.69 -14.36 6.39
CA ASP A 70 -10.46 -15.59 6.53
C ASP A 70 -11.57 -15.63 5.47
N ARG A 71 -11.52 -16.62 4.57
CA ARG A 71 -12.51 -16.78 3.49
C ARG A 71 -13.91 -17.13 3.99
N SER A 72 -14.05 -17.62 5.22
CA SER A 72 -15.34 -17.87 5.85
C SER A 72 -15.98 -16.60 6.42
N CYS A 73 -15.20 -15.51 6.56
CA CYS A 73 -15.71 -14.21 6.97
C CYS A 73 -16.36 -13.51 5.75
N THR A 74 -17.61 -13.87 5.44
CA THR A 74 -18.38 -13.28 4.34
C THR A 74 -19.36 -12.20 4.83
N GLY A 75 -19.03 -11.52 5.93
CA GLY A 75 -19.89 -10.54 6.58
C GLY A 75 -20.37 -9.47 5.59
N ASN A 76 -21.69 -9.29 5.52
CA ASN A 76 -22.33 -8.25 4.73
C ASN A 76 -23.25 -7.45 5.67
N TRP A 77 -23.12 -6.13 5.64
CA TRP A 77 -23.91 -5.23 6.49
C TRP A 77 -25.26 -4.85 5.88
N ALA A 78 -25.50 -5.15 4.60
CA ALA A 78 -26.69 -4.72 3.87
C ALA A 78 -28.00 -5.12 4.57
N GLU A 79 -28.17 -6.38 4.96
CA GLU A 79 -29.39 -6.84 5.65
C GLU A 79 -29.60 -6.11 6.98
N ALA A 80 -28.53 -5.91 7.75
CA ALA A 80 -28.60 -5.21 9.03
C ALA A 80 -28.90 -3.71 8.85
N LEU A 81 -28.32 -3.08 7.82
CA LEU A 81 -28.55 -1.67 7.48
C LEU A 81 -29.97 -1.45 6.96
N ASP A 82 -30.45 -2.31 6.06
CA ASP A 82 -31.80 -2.28 5.52
C ASP A 82 -32.85 -2.39 6.64
N ALA A 83 -32.61 -3.27 7.62
CA ALA A 83 -33.50 -3.45 8.77
C ALA A 83 -33.63 -2.21 9.67
N THR A 84 -32.70 -1.25 9.58
CA THR A 84 -32.80 0.01 10.34
C THR A 84 -33.85 0.98 9.78
N GLY A 85 -34.18 0.86 8.48
CA GLY A 85 -35.00 1.82 7.76
C GLY A 85 -34.36 3.20 7.56
N VAL A 86 -33.09 3.39 7.95
CA VAL A 86 -32.36 4.65 7.76
C VAL A 86 -31.75 4.66 6.36
N PRO A 87 -31.94 5.73 5.56
CA PRO A 87 -31.27 5.86 4.27
C PRO A 87 -29.74 5.78 4.45
N TYR A 88 -29.09 4.99 3.60
CA TYR A 88 -27.63 4.89 3.58
C TYR A 88 -27.09 4.75 2.17
N ARG A 89 -25.81 5.07 2.03
CA ARG A 89 -25.01 4.79 0.84
C ARG A 89 -23.77 4.02 1.26
N ASP A 90 -23.57 2.84 0.68
CA ASP A 90 -22.36 2.04 0.84
C ASP A 90 -21.46 2.24 -0.37
N GLU A 91 -20.31 2.86 -0.17
CA GLU A 91 -19.29 3.02 -1.20
C GLU A 91 -18.16 2.01 -0.95
N GLY A 92 -17.73 1.29 -1.98
CA GLY A 92 -16.60 0.36 -1.87
C GLY A 92 -16.80 -0.80 -0.88
N TYR A 93 -18.05 -1.18 -0.58
CA TYR A 93 -18.40 -2.28 0.33
C TYR A 93 -17.79 -2.15 1.73
N SER A 94 -17.87 -0.96 2.34
CA SER A 94 -17.56 -0.68 3.77
C SER A 94 -17.55 0.82 4.13
N PHE A 95 -17.58 1.75 3.18
CA PHE A 95 -17.70 3.18 3.48
C PHE A 95 -19.18 3.55 3.56
N ILE A 96 -19.76 3.40 4.76
CA ILE A 96 -21.18 3.65 5.02
C ILE A 96 -21.44 5.11 5.37
N TYR A 97 -22.22 5.79 4.54
CA TYR A 97 -22.76 7.12 4.79
C TYR A 97 -24.22 7.00 5.20
N VAL A 98 -24.57 7.50 6.39
CA VAL A 98 -25.91 7.40 6.98
C VAL A 98 -26.61 8.75 6.85
N ASP A 99 -27.87 8.73 6.44
CA ASP A 99 -28.66 9.91 6.07
C ASP A 99 -27.97 10.83 5.02
N PRO A 100 -27.40 10.27 3.93
CA PRO A 100 -26.68 11.03 2.91
C PRO A 100 -27.58 11.79 1.91
#